data_AF-A0A316WIZ3-F1
#
_entry.id   AF-A0A316WIZ3-F1
#
_cell.length_a   1.000
_cell.length_b   1.000
_cell.length_c   1.000
_cell.angle_alpha   90.00
_cell.angle_beta   90.00
_cell.angle_gamma   90.00
#
_symmetry.space_group_name_H-M   'P 1'
#
loop_
_entity.id
_entity.type
_entity.pdbx_description
1 polymer ?
#
loop_
_entity_poly.entity_id
_entity_poly.type
_entity_poly.pdbx_seq_one_letter_code
_entity_poly.pdbx_strand_id
1 'polypeptide(L)' 'MQGKKNDFSMTFYHHEKKRLFLEFVHNTEKAIKWVNDKQIVWSHCMVYERRTREKIERIINCNFER' A
#
# COMPACT_ATOMS: atom_id res chain seq x y z
N MET A 1 8.71 -4.53 -3.17
CA MET A 1 8.70 -5.99 -2.86
C MET A 1 7.81 -6.75 -3.84
N GLN A 2 8.21 -7.97 -4.24
CA GLN A 2 7.41 -8.86 -5.07
C GLN A 2 7.15 -10.19 -4.35
N GLY A 3 5.88 -10.53 -4.13
CA GLY A 3 5.45 -11.77 -3.48
C GLY A 3 5.40 -12.93 -4.47
N LYS A 4 5.20 -14.16 -3.98
CA LYS A 4 5.09 -15.36 -4.83
C LYS A 4 3.65 -15.64 -5.27
N LYS A 5 2.63 -15.38 -4.43
CA LYS A 5 1.20 -15.68 -4.70
C LYS A 5 0.21 -14.72 -4.03
N ASN A 6 0.19 -13.45 -4.46
CA ASN A 6 -0.69 -12.39 -3.90
C ASN A 6 -0.66 -12.39 -2.36
N ASP A 7 0.56 -12.43 -1.83
CA ASP A 7 0.81 -12.68 -0.41
C ASP A 7 0.64 -11.42 0.44
N PHE A 8 0.46 -10.26 -0.20
CA PHE A 8 0.39 -8.99 0.50
C PHE A 8 -1.00 -8.37 0.43
N SER A 9 -1.34 -7.64 1.47
CA SER A 9 -2.40 -6.64 1.44
C SER A 9 -1.81 -5.27 1.79
N MET A 10 -2.39 -4.22 1.21
CA MET A 10 -1.93 -2.85 1.40
C MET A 10 -3.09 -1.96 1.82
N THR A 11 -2.88 -1.17 2.87
CA THR A 11 -3.82 -0.13 3.27
C THR A 11 -3.17 1.23 3.07
N PHE A 12 -3.80 2.09 2.27
CA PHE A 12 -3.37 3.45 2.02
C PHE A 12 -4.14 4.42 2.91
N TYR A 13 -3.41 5.37 3.46
CA TYR A 13 -3.91 6.42 4.33
C TYR A 13 -3.64 7.79 3.73
N HIS A 14 -4.51 8.73 4.02
CA HIS A 14 -4.30 10.16 3.81
C HIS A 14 -4.37 10.84 5.18
N HIS A 15 -3.23 11.32 5.66
CA HIS A 15 -2.99 11.59 7.08
C HIS A 15 -3.40 10.37 7.92
N GLU A 16 -4.38 10.50 8.81
CA GLU A 16 -4.87 9.41 9.67
C GLU A 16 -6.11 8.71 9.11
N LYS A 17 -6.61 9.15 7.96
CA LYS A 17 -7.83 8.58 7.36
C LYS A 17 -7.48 7.49 6.37
N LYS A 18 -8.00 6.28 6.59
CA LYS A 18 -7.93 5.17 5.63
C LYS A 18 -8.64 5.58 4.33
N ARG A 19 -7.98 5.44 3.19
CA ARG A 19 -8.51 5.82 1.86
C ARG A 19 -8.79 4.62 0.98
N LEU A 20 -7.86 3.67 0.93
CA LEU A 20 -7.95 2.52 0.05
C LEU A 20 -7.39 1.29 0.75
N PHE A 21 -8.04 0.16 0.52
CA PHE A 21 -7.55 -1.15 0.94
C PHE A 21 -7.46 -2.05 -0.29
N LEU A 22 -6.28 -2.61 -0.51
CA LEU A 22 -6.01 -3.60 -1.54
C LEU A 22 -5.72 -4.93 -0.84
N GLU A 23 -6.67 -5.85 -0.92
CA GLU A 23 -6.56 -7.15 -0.24
C GLU A 23 -5.58 -8.11 -0.93
N PHE A 24 -5.51 -8.07 -2.27
CA PHE A 24 -4.71 -9.00 -3.07
C PHE A 24 -3.63 -8.26 -3.85
N VAL A 25 -2.45 -8.14 -3.25
CA VAL A 25 -1.30 -7.47 -3.86
C VAL A 25 -0.19 -8.48 -4.13
N HIS A 26 0.18 -8.62 -5.41
CA HIS A 26 1.33 -9.42 -5.83
C HIS A 26 2.64 -8.67 -5.67
N ASN A 27 2.66 -7.40 -6.07
CA ASN A 27 3.83 -6.54 -6.07
C ASN A 27 3.44 -5.17 -5.55
N THR A 28 4.08 -4.76 -4.46
CA THR A 28 3.73 -3.53 -3.72
C THR A 28 4.06 -2.28 -4.52
N GLU A 29 5.14 -2.28 -5.31
CA GLU A 29 5.54 -1.16 -6.16
C GLU A 29 4.55 -0.96 -7.32
N LYS A 30 4.11 -2.05 -7.96
CA LYS A 30 3.07 -1.97 -9.00
C LYS A 30 1.75 -1.45 -8.44
N ALA A 31 1.39 -1.85 -7.22
CA ALA A 31 0.20 -1.34 -6.55
C ALA A 31 0.31 0.15 -6.26
N ILE A 32 1.46 0.61 -5.73
CA ILE A 32 1.71 2.05 -5.50
C ILE A 32 1.66 2.82 -6.82
N LYS A 33 2.29 2.31 -7.89
CA LYS A 33 2.25 2.94 -9.20
C LYS A 33 0.80 3.08 -9.69
N TRP A 34 0.00 2.02 -9.58
CA TRP A 34 -1.42 2.07 -9.95
C TRP A 34 -2.20 3.11 -9.12
N VAL A 35 -1.96 3.20 -7.81
CA VAL A 35 -2.59 4.21 -6.93
C VAL A 35 -2.22 5.62 -7.38
N ASN A 36 -0.96 5.85 -7.72
CA ASN A 36 -0.47 7.14 -8.22
C ASN A 36 -1.05 7.48 -9.61
N ASP A 37 -1.12 6.50 -10.52
CA ASP A 37 -1.71 6.65 -11.87
C ASP A 37 -3.22 6.96 -11.78
N LYS A 38 -3.89 6.47 -10.73
CA LYS A 38 -5.29 6.83 -10.40
C LYS A 38 -5.43 8.17 -9.69
N GLN A 39 -4.34 8.90 -9.50
CA GLN A 39 -4.29 10.19 -8.79
C GLN A 39 -4.93 10.12 -7.39
N ILE A 40 -4.87 8.96 -6.75
CA ILE A 40 -5.38 8.77 -5.39
C ILE A 40 -4.36 9.40 -4.44
N VAL A 41 -4.79 10.40 -3.68
CA VAL A 41 -3.93 11.08 -2.71
C VAL A 41 -3.74 10.21 -1.45
N TRP A 42 -2.48 9.96 -1.09
CA TRP A 42 -2.10 9.17 0.10
C TRP A 42 -0.79 9.68 0.70
N SER A 43 -0.67 9.65 2.03
CA SER A 43 0.51 10.07 2.80
C SER A 43 1.42 8.89 3.16
N HIS A 44 0.84 7.75 3.51
CA HIS A 44 1.59 6.52 3.77
C HIS A 44 0.70 5.30 3.53
N CYS A 45 1.34 4.16 3.28
CA CYS A 45 0.66 2.89 3.20
C CYS A 45 1.30 1.86 4.15
N MET A 46 0.46 0.99 4.68
CA MET A 46 0.86 -0.14 5.51
C MET A 46 0.76 -1.41 4.66
N VAL A 47 1.84 -2.18 4.63
CA VAL A 47 1.92 -3.47 3.96
C VAL A 47 1.80 -4.56 5.00
N TYR A 48 0.93 -5.53 4.75
CA TYR A 48 0.74 -6.69 5.60
C TYR A 48 0.91 -7.97 4.79
N GLU A 49 1.33 -9.04 5.46
CA GLU A 49 1.15 -10.40 4.97
C GLU A 49 -0.36 -10.69 5.05
N ARG A 50 -0.96 -11.15 3.95
CA ARG A 50 -2.42 -11.25 3.82
C ARG A 50 -3.04 -12.32 4.72
N ARG A 51 -2.34 -13.45 4.92
CA ARG A 51 -2.82 -14.66 5.62
C ARG A 51 -2.67 -14.54 7.14
N THR A 52 -1.50 -14.13 7.61
CA THR A 52 -1.15 -13.93 9.01
C THR A 52 -1.58 -12.56 9.53
N ARG A 53 -1.86 -11.60 8.62
CA ARG A 53 -2.16 -10.20 8.92
C ARG A 53 -1.02 -9.49 9.64
N GLU A 54 0.18 -10.06 9.60
CA GLU A 54 1.35 -9.44 10.19
C GLU A 54 1.75 -8.21 9.38
N LYS A 55 2.02 -7.13 10.10
CA LYS A 55 2.55 -5.93 9.48
C LYS A 55 3.98 -6.20 9.01
N ILE A 56 4.22 -6.03 7.72
CA ILE A 56 5.55 -6.20 7.13
C ILE A 56 6.28 -4.86 7.15
N GLU A 57 5.66 -3.83 6.59
CA GLU A 57 6.34 -2.57 6.33
C GLU A 57 5.37 -1.39 6.34
N ARG A 58 5.89 -0.20 6.65
CA ARG A 58 5.21 1.08 6.42
C ARG A 58 5.98 1.87 5.37
N ILE A 59 5.34 2.22 4.27
CA ILE A 59 5.93 3.00 3.19
C ILE A 59 5.36 4.43 3.27
N ILE A 60 6.24 5.42 3.38
CA ILE A 60 5.87 6.83 3.43
C ILE A 60 5.97 7.41 2.02
N ASN A 61 4.96 8.18 1.62
CA ASN A 61 4.99 8.89 0.36
C ASN A 61 5.70 10.23 0.53
N CYS A 62 6.99 10.30 0.19
CA CYS A 62 7.76 11.55 0.28
C CYS A 62 7.25 12.66 -0.66
N ASN A 63 6.46 12.32 -1.68
CA ASN A 63 5.87 13.30 -2.60
C ASN A 63 4.59 13.96 -2.05
N PHE A 64 4.07 13.50 -0.91
CA PHE A 64 2.85 14.06 -0.34
C PHE A 64 3.08 15.43 0.36
N GLU A 65 4.32 15.77 0.72
CA GLU A 65 4.66 17.00 1.45
C GLU A 65 5.16 18.14 0.53
N ARG A 66 4.95 18.05 -0.79
CA ARG A 66 5.27 19.13 -1.74
C ARG A 66 4.03 19.80 -2.29
#